data_AF-A0A2P1G4M7-F1
#
_entry.id   AF-A0A2P1G4M7-F1
#
_cell.length_a   1.000
_cell.length_b   1.000
_cell.length_c   1.000
_cell.angle_alpha   90.00
_cell.angle_beta   90.00
_cell.angle_gamma   90.00
#
_symmetry.space_group_name_H-M   'P 1'
#
loop_
_entity.id
_entity.type
_entity.pdbx_description
1 polymer ?
#
loop_
_entity_poly.entity_id
_entity_poly.type
_entity_poly.pdbx_seq_one_letter_code
_entity_poly.pdbx_strand_id
1 'polypeptide(L)'
;MSKLISTIFIFQELNREKIINNDALLNKAKKIFDASKIIFYLYFLFLMLQVTSDDINAWIFIFIAAVSLVSGFISNIKKMCTNISDFLKLALFSTFVFGSIILIILLEYINLKNFSYFLIIAIFTLIWTFLSTFSENNIGKLSNAIFAALLVISLQFNSFIWSEKELALVKSNVTSSIREGELASYKVQELAINKVFFPLFVMTTIGALACAYKEYWLEKNEVRLNKLKDACKKVGKY
;
A
#
# COMPACT_ATOMS: atom_id res chain seq x y z
N MET A 1 -9.91 -21.29 -12.18
CA MET A 1 -8.98 -20.30 -11.58
C MET A 1 -7.75 -19.97 -12.46
N SER A 2 -7.42 -20.73 -13.52
CA SER A 2 -6.16 -20.54 -14.28
C SER A 2 -6.14 -19.40 -15.32
N LYS A 3 -7.27 -19.03 -15.94
CA LYS A 3 -7.28 -18.03 -17.04
C LYS A 3 -7.18 -16.58 -16.54
N LEU A 4 -7.97 -16.21 -15.53
CA LEU A 4 -7.98 -14.84 -14.99
C LEU A 4 -6.62 -14.45 -14.41
N ILE A 5 -6.02 -15.31 -13.56
CA ILE A 5 -4.72 -15.02 -12.95
C ILE A 5 -3.62 -14.94 -14.01
N SER A 6 -3.65 -15.83 -15.01
CA SER A 6 -2.74 -15.75 -16.16
C SER A 6 -2.88 -14.42 -16.91
N THR A 7 -4.11 -13.94 -17.13
CA THR A 7 -4.35 -12.65 -17.78
C THR A 7 -3.78 -11.49 -16.95
N ILE A 8 -3.95 -11.52 -15.63
CA ILE A 8 -3.40 -10.50 -14.72
C ILE A 8 -1.87 -10.48 -14.80
N PHE A 9 -1.22 -11.64 -14.73
CA PHE A 9 0.25 -11.70 -14.80
C PHE A 9 0.80 -11.28 -16.16
N ILE A 10 0.17 -11.69 -17.27
CA ILE A 10 0.54 -11.21 -18.60
C ILE A 10 0.39 -9.69 -18.68
N PHE A 11 -0.73 -9.16 -18.18
CA PHE A 11 -0.96 -7.71 -18.15
C PHE A 11 0.11 -6.99 -17.33
N GLN A 12 0.46 -7.49 -16.15
CA GLN A 12 1.48 -6.88 -15.29
C GLN A 12 2.85 -6.90 -15.95
N GLU A 13 3.28 -8.03 -16.52
CA GLU A 13 4.58 -8.15 -17.18
C GLU A 13 4.73 -7.20 -18.38
N LEU A 14 3.73 -7.18 -19.27
CA LEU A 14 3.76 -6.34 -20.46
C LEU A 14 3.74 -4.84 -20.10
N ASN A 15 2.87 -4.44 -19.16
CA ASN A 15 2.77 -3.03 -18.78
C ASN A 15 3.95 -2.57 -17.93
N ARG A 16 4.53 -3.43 -17.08
CA ARG A 16 5.71 -3.09 -16.29
C ARG A 16 6.87 -2.70 -17.18
N GLU A 17 7.24 -3.55 -18.15
CA GLU A 17 8.33 -3.26 -19.08
C GLU A 17 8.05 -2.00 -19.89
N LYS A 18 6.82 -1.85 -20.40
CA LYS A 18 6.42 -0.67 -21.17
C LYS A 18 6.56 0.63 -20.36
N ILE A 19 6.17 0.63 -19.09
CA ILE A 19 6.23 1.82 -18.24
C ILE A 19 7.68 2.11 -17.83
N ILE A 20 8.45 1.09 -17.44
CA ILE A 20 9.85 1.25 -16.98
C ILE A 20 10.77 1.76 -18.10
N ASN A 21 10.51 1.35 -19.35
CA ASN A 21 11.31 1.72 -20.51
C ASN A 21 10.85 3.04 -21.16
N ASN A 22 9.72 3.62 -20.73
CA ASN A 22 9.22 4.87 -21.27
C ASN A 22 9.71 6.07 -20.46
N ASP A 23 11.00 6.40 -20.61
CA ASP A 23 11.61 7.52 -19.89
C ASP A 23 10.91 8.86 -20.17
N ALA A 24 10.33 9.05 -21.36
CA ALA A 24 9.55 10.24 -21.69
C ALA A 24 8.29 10.37 -20.81
N LEU A 25 7.55 9.28 -20.62
CA LEU A 25 6.37 9.23 -19.73
C LEU A 25 6.76 9.48 -18.27
N LEU A 26 7.83 8.83 -17.80
CA LEU A 26 8.32 9.01 -16.43
C LEU A 26 8.77 10.45 -16.16
N ASN A 27 9.49 11.07 -17.10
CA ASN A 27 9.91 12.46 -17.01
C ASN A 27 8.74 13.44 -17.10
N LYS A 28 7.74 13.16 -17.96
CA LYS A 28 6.51 13.96 -18.03
C LYS A 28 5.74 13.89 -16.71
N ALA A 29 5.58 12.70 -16.14
CA ALA A 29 4.94 12.52 -14.84
C ALA A 29 5.69 13.27 -13.73
N LYS A 30 7.03 13.24 -13.74
CA LYS A 30 7.85 13.99 -12.78
C LYS A 30 7.61 15.50 -12.88
N LYS A 31 7.59 16.05 -14.11
CA LYS A 31 7.27 17.47 -14.33
C LYS A 31 5.88 17.85 -13.81
N ILE A 32 4.88 17.00 -14.06
CA ILE A 32 3.51 17.20 -13.54
C ILE A 32 3.52 17.19 -12.02
N PHE A 33 4.22 16.24 -11.40
CA PHE A 33 4.33 16.12 -9.95
C PHE A 33 5.01 17.34 -9.30
N ASP A 34 6.11 17.82 -9.89
CA ASP A 34 6.82 18.98 -9.37
C ASP A 34 5.96 20.25 -9.51
N ALA A 35 5.25 20.41 -10.64
CA ALA A 35 4.31 21.52 -10.85
C ALA A 35 3.13 21.46 -9.88
N SER A 36 2.54 20.28 -9.69
CA SER A 36 1.37 20.11 -8.83
C SER A 36 1.70 20.30 -7.35
N LYS A 37 2.91 19.94 -6.91
CA LYS A 37 3.43 20.29 -5.58
C LYS A 37 3.53 21.80 -5.37
N ILE A 38 4.09 22.51 -6.33
CA ILE A 38 4.23 23.97 -6.24
C ILE A 38 2.85 24.61 -6.12
N ILE A 39 1.90 24.19 -6.95
CA ILE A 39 0.51 24.66 -6.90
C ILE A 39 -0.11 24.36 -5.52
N PHE A 40 0.09 23.14 -5.01
CA PHE A 40 -0.39 22.74 -3.68
C PHE A 40 0.17 23.64 -2.57
N TYR A 41 1.49 23.91 -2.56
CA TYR A 41 2.11 24.77 -1.55
C TYR A 41 1.68 26.23 -1.67
N LEU A 42 1.60 26.78 -2.88
CA LEU A 42 1.12 28.15 -3.12
C LEU A 42 -0.32 28.31 -2.62
N TYR A 43 -1.16 27.31 -2.88
CA TYR A 43 -2.55 27.33 -2.44
C TYR A 43 -2.70 27.12 -0.93
N PHE A 44 -1.90 26.23 -0.32
CA PHE A 44 -1.85 26.09 1.14
C PHE A 44 -1.42 27.40 1.82
N LEU A 45 -0.43 28.09 1.27
CA LEU A 45 0.01 29.40 1.74
C LEU A 45 -1.12 30.44 1.61
N PHE A 46 -1.88 30.41 0.52
CA PHE A 46 -3.06 31.25 0.31
C PHE A 46 -4.19 30.95 1.33
N LEU A 47 -4.48 29.69 1.60
CA LEU A 47 -5.47 29.27 2.62
C LEU A 47 -5.06 29.68 4.04
N MET A 48 -3.78 29.59 4.38
CA MET A 48 -3.27 30.08 5.68
C MET A 48 -3.42 31.60 5.82
N LEU A 49 -3.58 32.34 4.72
CA LEU A 49 -3.75 33.79 4.68
C LEU A 49 -5.23 34.23 4.58
N GLN A 50 -6.18 33.33 4.29
CA GLN A 50 -7.60 33.65 4.17
C GLN A 50 -8.50 32.60 4.87
N VAL A 51 -9.16 33.02 5.95
CA VAL A 51 -10.19 32.24 6.66
C VAL A 51 -11.57 32.55 6.07
N THR A 52 -11.94 31.90 4.97
CA THR A 52 -13.35 31.65 4.62
C THR A 52 -13.45 30.54 3.56
N SER A 53 -14.11 29.45 3.93
CA SER A 53 -14.21 28.22 3.15
C SER A 53 -15.50 28.18 2.31
N ASP A 54 -15.37 28.28 0.99
CA ASP A 54 -16.40 27.79 0.05
C ASP A 54 -16.08 26.35 -0.37
N ASP A 55 -17.10 25.49 -0.49
CA ASP A 55 -16.96 24.06 -0.82
C ASP A 55 -16.24 23.78 -2.16
N ILE A 56 -16.35 24.68 -3.14
CA ILE A 56 -15.72 24.50 -4.47
C ILE A 56 -14.18 24.51 -4.37
N ASN A 57 -13.63 25.29 -3.45
CA ASN A 57 -12.20 25.40 -3.21
C ASN A 57 -11.61 24.10 -2.63
N ALA A 58 -12.39 23.37 -1.82
CA ALA A 58 -11.97 22.08 -1.27
C ALA A 58 -11.88 20.98 -2.35
N TRP A 59 -12.80 20.95 -3.32
CA TRP A 59 -12.78 19.96 -4.40
C TRP A 59 -11.60 20.15 -5.36
N ILE A 60 -11.27 21.40 -5.70
CA ILE A 60 -10.08 21.72 -6.53
C ILE A 60 -8.81 21.23 -5.83
N PHE A 61 -8.71 21.41 -4.52
CA PHE A 61 -7.57 20.94 -3.72
C PHE A 61 -7.45 19.40 -3.73
N ILE A 62 -8.56 18.69 -3.49
CA ILE A 62 -8.59 17.23 -3.55
C ILE A 62 -8.14 16.75 -4.93
N PHE A 63 -8.59 17.40 -6.01
CA PHE A 63 -8.18 17.08 -7.36
C PHE A 63 -6.68 17.29 -7.60
N ILE A 64 -6.13 18.46 -7.23
CA ILE A 64 -4.68 18.75 -7.38
C ILE A 64 -3.84 17.78 -6.55
N ALA A 65 -4.28 17.46 -5.33
CA ALA A 65 -3.63 16.47 -4.48
C ALA A 65 -3.65 15.08 -5.13
N ALA A 66 -4.79 14.64 -5.67
CA ALA A 66 -4.89 13.37 -6.39
C ALA A 66 -3.99 13.31 -7.63
N VAL A 67 -3.94 14.37 -8.44
CA VAL A 67 -3.03 14.47 -9.59
C VAL A 67 -1.56 14.41 -9.14
N SER A 68 -1.21 15.09 -8.05
CA SER A 68 0.13 15.04 -7.46
C SER A 68 0.49 13.62 -7.00
N LEU A 69 -0.43 12.94 -6.33
CA LEU A 69 -0.21 11.58 -5.84
C LEU A 69 -0.01 10.60 -7.01
N VAL A 70 -0.86 10.66 -8.03
CA VAL A 70 -0.79 9.77 -9.19
C VAL A 70 0.47 10.04 -10.02
N SER A 71 0.79 11.30 -10.30
CA SER A 71 2.01 11.67 -11.06
C SER A 71 3.30 11.37 -10.29
N GLY A 72 3.30 11.57 -8.97
CA GLY A 72 4.37 11.17 -8.07
C GLY A 72 4.59 9.67 -8.05
N PHE A 73 3.51 8.88 -8.04
CA PHE A 73 3.59 7.42 -8.17
C PHE A 73 4.17 7.00 -9.52
N ILE A 74 3.62 7.49 -10.64
CA ILE A 74 4.07 7.11 -11.99
C ILE A 74 5.55 7.47 -12.19
N SER A 75 5.99 8.65 -11.76
CA SER A 75 7.39 9.07 -11.93
C SER A 75 8.39 8.23 -11.15
N ASN A 76 7.96 7.57 -10.06
CA ASN A 76 8.82 6.72 -9.23
C ASN A 76 8.55 5.22 -9.39
N ILE A 77 7.64 4.82 -10.28
CA ILE A 77 7.26 3.41 -10.46
C ILE A 77 8.45 2.53 -10.89
N LYS A 78 9.40 3.10 -11.64
CA LYS A 78 10.66 2.43 -12.01
C LYS A 78 11.47 2.06 -10.77
N LYS A 79 11.66 3.02 -9.86
CA LYS A 79 12.38 2.79 -8.59
C LYS A 79 11.66 1.76 -7.71
N MET A 80 10.33 1.85 -7.61
CA MET A 80 9.51 0.86 -6.90
C MET A 80 9.71 -0.55 -7.46
N CYS A 81 9.88 -0.70 -8.78
CA CYS A 81 10.04 -2.02 -9.39
C CYS A 81 11.44 -2.61 -9.24
N THR A 82 12.48 -1.78 -9.04
CA THR A 82 13.88 -2.21 -9.12
C THR A 82 14.65 -2.12 -7.79
N ASN A 83 14.08 -1.48 -6.76
CA ASN A 83 14.76 -1.28 -5.48
C ASN A 83 13.85 -1.66 -4.30
N ILE A 84 14.37 -2.44 -3.35
CA ILE A 84 13.64 -2.94 -2.18
C ILE A 84 13.17 -1.80 -1.26
N SER A 85 14.05 -0.85 -0.93
CA SER A 85 13.71 0.29 -0.07
C SER A 85 12.63 1.15 -0.71
N ASP A 86 12.78 1.46 -2.01
CA ASP A 86 11.81 2.27 -2.73
C ASP A 86 10.49 1.51 -2.93
N PHE A 87 10.53 0.19 -3.14
CA PHE A 87 9.33 -0.64 -3.12
C PHE A 87 8.59 -0.50 -1.79
N LEU A 88 9.26 -0.73 -0.65
CA LEU A 88 8.61 -0.66 0.66
C LEU A 88 7.98 0.71 0.90
N LYS A 89 8.72 1.81 0.65
CA LYS A 89 8.23 3.17 0.87
C LYS A 89 7.07 3.52 -0.06
N LEU A 90 7.26 3.32 -1.36
CA LEU A 90 6.29 3.77 -2.37
C LEU A 90 5.08 2.84 -2.42
N ALA A 91 5.25 1.53 -2.35
CA ALA A 91 4.14 0.59 -2.38
C ALA A 91 3.26 0.70 -1.12
N LEU A 92 3.86 0.93 0.07
CA LEU A 92 3.07 1.16 1.29
C LEU A 92 2.27 2.43 1.15
N PHE A 93 2.94 3.53 0.81
CA PHE A 93 2.29 4.82 0.61
C PHE A 93 1.15 4.74 -0.40
N SER A 94 1.39 4.14 -1.57
CA SER A 94 0.38 3.95 -2.61
C SER A 94 -0.77 3.06 -2.15
N THR A 95 -0.50 2.00 -1.37
CA THR A 95 -1.56 1.14 -0.83
C THR A 95 -2.46 1.92 0.12
N PHE A 96 -1.89 2.75 1.00
CA PHE A 96 -2.68 3.61 1.88
C PHE A 96 -3.50 4.64 1.11
N VAL A 97 -2.90 5.30 0.12
CA VAL A 97 -3.59 6.33 -0.70
C VAL A 97 -4.73 5.71 -1.51
N PHE A 98 -4.44 4.68 -2.31
CA PHE A 98 -5.46 4.03 -3.13
C PHE A 98 -6.52 3.33 -2.27
N GLY A 99 -6.12 2.70 -1.17
CA GLY A 99 -7.04 2.07 -0.23
C GLY A 99 -8.01 3.06 0.39
N SER A 100 -7.52 4.23 0.82
CA SER A 100 -8.34 5.32 1.35
C SER A 100 -9.31 5.87 0.31
N ILE A 101 -8.85 6.08 -0.93
CA ILE A 101 -9.72 6.55 -2.02
C ILE A 101 -10.85 5.55 -2.29
N ILE A 102 -10.54 4.25 -2.40
CA ILE A 102 -11.56 3.22 -2.60
C ILE A 102 -12.56 3.21 -1.43
N LEU A 103 -12.08 3.32 -0.19
CA LEU A 103 -12.96 3.37 0.98
C LEU A 103 -13.89 4.59 0.95
N ILE A 104 -13.38 5.78 0.63
CA ILE A 104 -14.19 7.01 0.50
C ILE A 104 -15.29 6.81 -0.55
N ILE A 105 -14.92 6.31 -1.74
CA ILE A 105 -15.89 6.04 -2.81
C ILE A 105 -16.97 5.06 -2.35
N LEU A 106 -16.58 3.98 -1.66
CA LEU A 106 -17.57 3.00 -1.18
C LEU A 106 -18.46 3.56 -0.06
N LEU A 107 -17.93 4.40 0.82
CA LEU A 107 -18.69 5.07 1.88
C LEU A 107 -19.74 6.01 1.27
N GLU A 108 -19.36 6.81 0.28
CA GLU A 108 -20.26 7.74 -0.40
C GLU A 108 -21.29 7.01 -1.28
N TYR A 109 -20.87 6.00 -2.05
CA TYR A 109 -21.72 5.35 -3.03
C TYR A 109 -22.69 4.32 -2.44
N ILE A 110 -22.27 3.61 -1.39
CA ILE A 110 -23.07 2.54 -0.77
C ILE A 110 -23.79 3.04 0.50
N ASN A 111 -23.52 4.29 0.92
CA ASN A 111 -24.10 4.92 2.11
C ASN A 111 -23.94 4.04 3.37
N LEU A 112 -22.83 3.31 3.44
CA LEU A 112 -22.51 2.40 4.53
C LEU A 112 -22.03 3.22 5.74
N LYS A 113 -22.88 3.33 6.77
CA LYS A 113 -22.53 4.03 8.01
C LYS A 113 -21.41 3.37 8.80
N ASN A 114 -21.19 2.06 8.63
CA ASN A 114 -20.15 1.30 9.31
C ASN A 114 -19.44 0.37 8.33
N PHE A 115 -18.11 0.43 8.31
CA PHE A 115 -17.27 -0.50 7.56
C PHE A 115 -16.76 -1.63 8.45
N SER A 116 -16.82 -2.85 7.93
CA SER A 116 -16.16 -3.98 8.57
C SER A 116 -14.65 -3.83 8.47
N TYR A 117 -13.95 -3.99 9.60
CA TYR A 117 -12.48 -4.05 9.66
C TYR A 117 -11.89 -5.06 8.65
N PHE A 118 -12.59 -6.17 8.40
CA PHE A 118 -12.16 -7.18 7.42
C PHE A 118 -12.24 -6.69 5.97
N LEU A 119 -13.17 -5.79 5.65
CA LEU A 119 -13.29 -5.20 4.32
C LEU A 119 -12.12 -4.24 4.03
N ILE A 120 -11.68 -3.49 5.05
CA ILE A 120 -10.45 -2.68 4.98
C ILE A 120 -9.25 -3.57 4.70
N ILE A 121 -9.09 -4.67 5.45
CA ILE A 121 -8.00 -5.64 5.22
C ILE A 121 -8.05 -6.16 3.77
N ALA A 122 -9.23 -6.54 3.27
CA ALA A 122 -9.38 -7.08 1.92
C ALA A 122 -8.97 -6.08 0.84
N ILE A 123 -9.43 -4.82 0.93
CA ILE A 123 -9.10 -3.77 -0.06
C ILE A 123 -7.58 -3.51 -0.09
N PHE A 124 -6.97 -3.32 1.08
CA PHE A 124 -5.54 -3.02 1.20
C PHE A 124 -4.71 -4.21 0.72
N THR A 125 -5.11 -5.43 1.09
CA THR A 125 -4.46 -6.67 0.63
C THR A 125 -4.50 -6.79 -0.89
N LEU A 126 -5.63 -6.49 -1.54
CA LEU A 126 -5.75 -6.57 -2.99
C LEU A 126 -4.81 -5.59 -3.70
N ILE A 127 -4.79 -4.32 -3.26
CA ILE A 127 -3.90 -3.30 -3.83
C ILE A 127 -2.43 -3.69 -3.64
N TRP A 128 -2.06 -4.07 -2.42
CA TRP A 128 -0.69 -4.47 -2.10
C TRP A 128 -0.25 -5.70 -2.88
N THR A 129 -1.12 -6.70 -3.01
CA THR A 129 -0.84 -7.91 -3.79
C THR A 129 -0.61 -7.56 -5.25
N PHE A 130 -1.41 -6.65 -5.81
CA PHE A 130 -1.21 -6.15 -7.16
C PHE A 130 0.14 -5.44 -7.30
N LEU A 131 0.50 -4.52 -6.39
CA LEU A 131 1.78 -3.80 -6.42
C LEU A 131 2.98 -4.75 -6.24
N SER A 132 2.86 -5.73 -5.34
CA SER A 132 3.88 -6.76 -5.07
C SER A 132 4.13 -7.64 -6.29
N THR A 133 3.08 -8.03 -6.99
CA THR A 133 3.20 -8.82 -8.23
C THR A 133 3.50 -7.94 -9.43
N PHE A 134 3.26 -6.63 -9.37
CA PHE A 134 3.64 -5.71 -10.44
C PHE A 134 5.13 -5.35 -10.41
N SER A 135 5.83 -5.42 -9.28
CA SER A 135 7.28 -5.17 -9.24
C SER A 135 8.08 -6.31 -9.92
N GLU A 136 9.40 -6.13 -10.02
CA GLU A 136 10.27 -7.26 -10.36
C GLU A 136 10.10 -8.36 -9.30
N ASN A 137 10.00 -9.62 -9.74
CA ASN A 137 9.57 -10.71 -8.88
C ASN A 137 10.47 -10.88 -7.63
N ASN A 138 11.79 -10.74 -7.80
CA ASN A 138 12.76 -10.81 -6.70
C ASN A 138 12.57 -9.66 -5.70
N ILE A 139 12.38 -8.44 -6.21
CA ILE A 139 12.13 -7.24 -5.39
C ILE A 139 10.83 -7.41 -4.60
N GLY A 140 9.73 -7.80 -5.26
CA GLY A 140 8.43 -8.01 -4.61
C GLY A 140 8.49 -9.11 -3.55
N LYS A 141 9.08 -10.26 -3.87
CA LYS A 141 9.20 -11.40 -2.94
C LYS A 141 10.04 -11.05 -1.72
N LEU A 142 11.24 -10.50 -1.91
CA LEU A 142 12.16 -10.18 -0.83
C LEU A 142 11.65 -9.03 0.04
N SER A 143 11.06 -7.99 -0.56
CA SER A 143 10.48 -6.87 0.21
C SER A 143 9.33 -7.33 1.10
N ASN A 144 8.44 -8.20 0.59
CA ASN A 144 7.37 -8.78 1.38
C ASN A 144 7.90 -9.64 2.53
N ALA A 145 8.92 -10.46 2.28
CA ALA A 145 9.54 -11.28 3.32
C ALA A 145 10.18 -10.42 4.43
N ILE A 146 10.94 -9.38 4.06
CA ILE A 146 11.54 -8.43 5.01
C ILE A 146 10.44 -7.76 5.83
N PHE A 147 9.40 -7.24 5.19
CA PHE A 147 8.37 -6.49 5.89
C PHE A 147 7.50 -7.40 6.79
N ALA A 148 7.18 -8.62 6.34
CA ALA A 148 6.51 -9.61 7.16
C ALA A 148 7.34 -9.98 8.40
N ALA A 149 8.65 -10.19 8.25
CA ALA A 149 9.54 -10.48 9.37
C ALA A 149 9.56 -9.34 10.40
N LEU A 150 9.66 -8.09 9.94
CA LEU A 150 9.58 -6.91 10.81
C LEU A 150 8.25 -6.84 11.57
N LEU A 151 7.13 -7.09 10.89
CA LEU A 151 5.80 -7.06 11.50
C LEU A 151 5.62 -8.18 12.54
N VAL A 152 6.10 -9.39 12.27
CA VAL A 152 6.07 -10.50 13.24
C VAL A 152 6.89 -10.13 14.46
N ILE A 153 8.11 -9.62 14.26
CA ILE A 153 8.98 -9.18 15.35
C ILE A 153 8.28 -8.09 16.18
N SER A 154 7.68 -7.08 15.54
CA SER A 154 6.94 -6.01 16.22
C SER A 154 5.72 -6.51 16.99
N LEU A 155 4.97 -7.46 16.45
CA LEU A 155 3.83 -8.09 17.13
C LEU A 155 4.28 -8.87 18.38
N GLN A 156 5.38 -9.62 18.29
CA GLN A 156 5.94 -10.36 19.43
C GLN A 156 6.48 -9.41 20.50
N PHE A 157 7.22 -8.37 20.11
CA PHE A 157 7.68 -7.34 21.05
C PHE A 157 6.52 -6.62 21.72
N ASN A 158 5.46 -6.30 20.97
CA ASN A 158 4.25 -5.69 21.53
C ASN A 158 3.67 -6.57 22.64
N SER A 159 3.43 -7.86 22.35
CA SER A 159 2.89 -8.80 23.33
C SER A 159 3.81 -8.95 24.56
N PHE A 160 5.12 -9.02 24.34
CA PHE A 160 6.10 -9.10 25.43
C PHE A 160 6.05 -7.89 26.36
N ILE A 161 6.08 -6.66 25.81
CA ILE A 161 6.03 -5.41 26.59
C ILE A 161 4.78 -5.35 27.48
N TRP A 162 3.62 -5.73 26.95
CA TRP A 162 2.39 -5.70 27.73
C TRP A 162 2.38 -6.81 28.78
N SER A 163 2.82 -8.03 28.45
CA SER A 163 2.89 -9.13 29.41
C SER A 163 3.78 -8.82 30.61
N GLU A 164 4.90 -8.12 30.43
CA GLU A 164 5.77 -7.70 31.53
C GLU A 164 5.10 -6.67 32.43
N LYS A 165 4.37 -5.71 31.85
CA LYS A 165 3.60 -4.71 32.60
C LYS A 165 2.46 -5.35 33.38
N GLU A 166 1.74 -6.29 32.78
CA GLU A 166 0.70 -7.06 33.45
C GLU A 166 1.29 -7.83 34.65
N LEU A 167 2.44 -8.49 34.48
CA LEU A 167 3.11 -9.22 35.55
C LEU A 167 3.56 -8.30 36.69
N ALA A 168 4.12 -7.13 36.37
CA ALA A 168 4.52 -6.13 37.36
C ALA A 168 3.33 -5.63 38.19
N LEU A 169 2.19 -5.42 37.52
CA LEU A 169 0.94 -4.96 38.14
C LEU A 169 0.30 -6.04 39.05
N VAL A 170 0.41 -7.32 38.69
CA VAL A 170 -0.06 -8.42 39.55
C VAL A 170 0.81 -8.55 40.81
N LYS A 171 2.10 -8.22 40.72
CA LYS A 171 3.06 -8.27 41.83
C LYS A 171 2.99 -7.07 42.78
N SER A 172 2.31 -5.98 42.41
CA SER A 172 2.27 -4.75 43.21
C SER A 172 1.15 -4.77 44.26
N ASN A 173 1.36 -4.15 45.43
CA ASN A 173 0.38 -4.10 46.53
C ASN A 173 -0.70 -3.00 46.34
N VAL A 174 -1.19 -2.81 45.11
CA VAL A 174 -2.32 -1.91 44.83
C VAL A 174 -3.66 -2.61 45.08
N THR A 175 -4.70 -1.82 45.35
CA THR A 175 -6.06 -2.31 45.50
C THR A 175 -6.56 -3.00 44.22
N SER A 176 -7.46 -3.96 44.38
CA SER A 176 -8.02 -4.74 43.26
C SER A 176 -8.66 -3.88 42.18
N SER A 177 -9.37 -2.82 42.55
CA SER A 177 -10.04 -1.92 41.60
C SER A 177 -9.05 -1.14 40.71
N ILE A 178 -7.92 -0.68 41.28
CA ILE A 178 -6.86 -0.01 40.53
C ILE A 178 -6.19 -0.99 39.58
N ARG A 179 -5.89 -2.20 40.09
CA ARG A 179 -5.30 -3.29 39.29
C ARG A 179 -6.16 -3.66 38.08
N GLU A 180 -7.48 -3.81 38.26
CA GLU A 180 -8.40 -4.14 37.17
C GLU A 180 -8.47 -3.03 36.11
N GLY A 181 -8.52 -1.76 36.54
CA GLY A 181 -8.54 -0.61 35.63
C GLY A 181 -7.27 -0.48 34.79
N GLU A 182 -6.10 -0.64 35.40
CA GLU A 182 -4.82 -0.58 34.69
C GLU A 182 -4.64 -1.77 33.74
N LEU A 183 -5.06 -2.98 34.15
CA LEU A 183 -5.03 -4.17 33.30
C LEU A 183 -5.91 -3.99 32.05
N ALA A 184 -7.11 -3.42 32.22
CA ALA A 184 -8.00 -3.12 31.09
C ALA A 184 -7.35 -2.12 30.12
N SER A 185 -6.67 -1.08 30.63
CA SER A 185 -5.95 -0.10 29.83
C SER A 185 -4.81 -0.73 29.02
N TYR A 186 -4.00 -1.60 29.63
CA TYR A 186 -2.93 -2.32 28.93
C TYR A 186 -3.46 -3.19 27.79
N LYS A 187 -4.55 -3.93 28.03
CA LYS A 187 -5.20 -4.75 26.99
C LYS A 187 -5.76 -3.92 25.84
N VAL A 188 -6.31 -2.73 26.12
CA VAL A 188 -6.78 -1.82 25.07
C VAL A 188 -5.61 -1.31 24.22
N GLN A 189 -4.48 -0.96 24.84
CA GLN A 189 -3.29 -0.49 24.14
C GLN A 189 -2.65 -1.61 23.29
N GLU A 190 -2.52 -2.82 23.85
CA GLU A 190 -2.07 -3.99 23.11
C GLU A 190 -2.95 -4.26 21.88
N LEU A 191 -4.28 -4.25 22.08
CA LEU A 191 -5.25 -4.48 21.02
C LEU A 191 -5.19 -3.40 19.94
N ALA A 192 -5.00 -2.13 20.32
CA ALA A 192 -4.89 -1.03 19.37
C ALA A 192 -3.69 -1.21 18.43
N ILE A 193 -2.53 -1.60 18.97
CA ILE A 193 -1.33 -1.87 18.17
C ILE A 193 -1.54 -3.10 17.28
N ASN A 194 -2.11 -4.17 17.82
CA ASN A 194 -2.40 -5.39 17.05
C ASN A 194 -3.37 -5.11 15.89
N LYS A 195 -4.36 -4.24 16.08
CA LYS A 195 -5.29 -3.82 15.01
C LYS A 195 -4.61 -3.07 13.86
N VAL A 196 -3.44 -2.46 14.09
CA VAL A 196 -2.65 -1.79 13.04
C VAL A 196 -1.69 -2.76 12.36
N PHE A 197 -0.99 -3.60 13.13
CA PHE A 197 0.04 -4.49 12.57
C PHE A 197 -0.53 -5.75 11.90
N PHE A 198 -1.64 -6.29 12.42
CA PHE A 198 -2.22 -7.51 11.85
C PHE A 198 -2.65 -7.37 10.37
N PRO A 199 -3.32 -6.28 9.93
CA PRO A 199 -3.62 -6.05 8.52
C PRO A 199 -2.38 -6.01 7.63
N LEU A 200 -1.33 -5.34 8.10
CA LEU A 200 -0.07 -5.23 7.37
C LEU A 200 0.59 -6.61 7.25
N PHE A 201 0.50 -7.44 8.29
CA PHE A 201 1.03 -8.80 8.27
C PHE A 201 0.29 -9.70 7.28
N VAL A 202 -1.04 -9.67 7.29
CA VAL A 202 -1.88 -10.41 6.33
C VAL A 202 -1.55 -9.98 4.90
N MET A 203 -1.52 -8.67 4.68
CA MET A 203 -1.23 -8.05 3.40
C MET A 203 0.13 -8.49 2.83
N THR A 204 1.19 -8.44 3.64
CA THR A 204 2.55 -8.83 3.24
C THR A 204 2.70 -10.33 3.01
N THR A 205 2.07 -11.15 3.84
CA THR A 205 2.07 -12.60 3.68
C THR A 205 1.40 -13.02 2.38
N ILE A 206 0.22 -12.46 2.09
CA ILE A 206 -0.49 -12.72 0.83
C ILE A 206 0.30 -12.16 -0.36
N GLY A 207 0.91 -10.99 -0.23
CA GLY A 207 1.82 -10.43 -1.24
C GLY A 207 2.97 -11.37 -1.58
N ALA A 208 3.65 -11.91 -0.56
CA ALA A 208 4.74 -12.89 -0.74
C ALA A 208 4.25 -14.17 -1.45
N LEU A 209 3.11 -14.72 -1.02
CA LEU A 209 2.51 -15.90 -1.65
C LEU A 209 2.15 -15.65 -3.11
N ALA A 210 1.61 -14.47 -3.43
CA ALA A 210 1.27 -14.11 -4.79
C ALA A 210 2.52 -13.95 -5.68
N CYS A 211 3.61 -13.37 -5.16
CA CYS A 211 4.90 -13.32 -5.87
C CYS A 211 5.46 -14.73 -6.11
N ALA A 212 5.43 -15.62 -5.12
CA ALA A 212 5.88 -17.00 -5.29
C ALA A 212 5.01 -17.75 -6.33
N TYR A 213 3.70 -17.54 -6.32
CA TYR A 213 2.81 -18.11 -7.33
C TYR A 213 3.07 -17.54 -8.73
N LYS A 214 3.37 -16.24 -8.83
CA LYS A 214 3.75 -15.60 -10.09
C LYS A 214 5.06 -16.17 -10.63
N GLU A 215 6.06 -16.40 -9.79
CA GLU A 215 7.33 -17.05 -10.14
C GLU A 215 7.10 -18.41 -10.81
N TYR A 216 6.37 -19.28 -10.11
CA TYR A 216 5.97 -20.59 -10.63
C TYR A 216 5.21 -20.49 -11.96
N TRP A 217 4.32 -19.50 -12.08
CA TRP A 217 3.58 -19.28 -13.33
C TRP A 217 4.50 -18.83 -14.48
N LEU A 218 5.47 -17.96 -14.21
CA LEU A 218 6.44 -17.47 -15.19
C LEU A 218 7.30 -18.61 -15.72
N GLU A 219 7.85 -19.46 -14.84
CA GLU A 219 8.64 -20.64 -15.23
C GLU A 219 7.87 -21.56 -16.19
N LYS A 220 6.56 -21.73 -15.96
CA LYS A 220 5.71 -22.56 -16.83
C LYS A 220 5.29 -21.91 -18.14
N ASN A 221 5.29 -20.59 -18.22
CA ASN A 221 4.70 -19.84 -19.34
C ASN A 221 5.70 -18.96 -20.08
N GLU A 222 7.00 -19.08 -19.80
CA GLU A 222 8.06 -18.23 -20.36
C GLU A 222 8.02 -18.16 -21.89
N VAL A 223 7.95 -19.31 -22.57
CA VAL A 223 7.88 -19.39 -24.03
C VAL A 223 6.66 -18.65 -24.58
N ARG A 224 5.51 -18.77 -23.91
CA ARG A 224 4.27 -18.10 -24.31
C ARG A 224 4.37 -16.60 -24.10
N LEU A 225 4.94 -16.17 -22.98
CA LEU A 225 5.12 -14.75 -22.66
C LEU A 225 6.08 -14.08 -23.66
N ASN A 226 7.20 -14.72 -24.00
CA ASN A 226 8.15 -14.20 -24.97
C ASN A 226 7.53 -14.05 -26.36
N LYS A 227 6.74 -15.03 -26.82
CA LYS A 227 5.97 -14.92 -28.07
C LYS A 227 5.01 -13.72 -28.07
N LEU A 228 4.34 -13.46 -26.95
CA LEU A 228 3.43 -12.30 -26.81
C LEU A 228 4.21 -10.99 -26.82
N LYS A 229 5.34 -10.91 -26.11
CA LYS A 229 6.23 -9.74 -26.12
C LYS A 229 6.71 -9.42 -27.53
N ASP A 230 7.15 -10.42 -28.29
CA ASP A 230 7.60 -10.25 -29.66
C ASP A 230 6.48 -9.80 -30.59
N ALA A 231 5.27 -10.35 -30.43
CA ALA A 231 4.10 -9.90 -31.17
C ALA A 231 3.77 -8.43 -30.86
N CYS A 232 3.82 -8.03 -29.58
CA CYS A 232 3.56 -6.63 -29.19
C CYS A 232 4.62 -5.66 -29.75
N LYS A 233 5.89 -6.06 -29.81
CA LYS A 233 6.96 -5.26 -30.44
C LYS A 233 6.73 -5.07 -31.94
N LYS A 234 6.34 -6.13 -32.66
CA LYS A 234 6.09 -6.08 -34.11
C LYS A 234 4.92 -5.16 -34.51
N VAL A 235 3.95 -4.96 -33.62
CA VAL A 235 2.76 -4.14 -33.87
C VAL A 235 2.95 -2.68 -33.41
N GLY A 236 4.17 -2.29 -33.00
CA GLY A 236 4.45 -0.93 -32.51
C GLY A 236 3.69 -0.56 -31.23
N LYS A 237 3.26 -1.56 -30.45
CA LYS A 237 2.57 -1.34 -29.15
C LYS A 237 3.55 -1.22 -27.97
N TYR A 238 4.85 -1.36 -28.24
CA TYR A 238 5.98 -1.09 -27.35
C TYR A 238 6.66 0.22 -27.74
#